data_AF-A0A971MSM1-F1
#
_entry.id   AF-A0A971MSM1-F1
#
_cell.length_a   1.000
_cell.length_b   1.000
_cell.length_c   1.000
_cell.angle_alpha   90.00
_cell.angle_beta   90.00
_cell.angle_gamma   90.00
#
_symmetry.space_group_name_H-M   'P 1'
#
loop_
_entity.id
_entity.type
_entity.pdbx_description
1 polymer ?
#
loop_
_entity_poly.entity_id
_entity_poly.type
_entity_poly.pdbx_seq_one_letter_code
_entity_poly.pdbx_strand_id
1 'polypeptide(L)'
;MSAALKVFIYLLSFGAGFIVQYFSRLSPWVNLALSYLLVFILPPMWSLGLVGGIWISCAYFTYNPDLDRLELLKGLSWYKVLLSSLWTFTGFLLTLSLVWKLKVTGFEVASQREIIAWTFLVLIEVCLYRVIARLSPALHRIPLGYGIALFNFLMLTFWLYELGIPVMIMALVTLLIINPLLLIVIDLPVGASGDPYLRRNG
;
A
#
# COMPACT_ATOMS: atom_id res chain seq x y z
N MET A 1 -12.58 -27.65 -4.16
CA MET A 1 -12.49 -27.16 -2.76
C MET A 1 -13.79 -26.44 -2.43
N SER A 2 -14.46 -26.75 -1.31
CA SER A 2 -15.71 -26.08 -0.93
C SER A 2 -15.46 -24.59 -0.61
N ALA A 3 -16.48 -23.75 -0.79
CA ALA A 3 -16.38 -22.32 -0.49
C ALA A 3 -16.03 -22.06 0.99
N ALA A 4 -16.58 -22.86 1.92
CA ALA A 4 -16.25 -22.78 3.34
C ALA A 4 -14.77 -23.03 3.62
N LEU A 5 -14.17 -24.04 2.96
CA LEU A 5 -12.75 -24.36 3.13
C LEU A 5 -11.85 -23.26 2.52
N LYS A 6 -12.26 -22.65 1.40
CA LYS A 6 -11.60 -21.47 0.82
C LYS A 6 -11.55 -20.31 1.83
N VAL A 7 -12.70 -19.95 2.39
CA VAL A 7 -12.79 -18.86 3.38
C VAL A 7 -11.97 -19.18 4.63
N PHE A 8 -12.04 -20.42 5.12
CA PHE A 8 -11.25 -20.85 6.27
C PHE A 8 -9.75 -20.71 6.05
N ILE A 9 -9.23 -21.19 4.90
CA ILE A 9 -7.81 -21.07 4.55
C ILE A 9 -7.39 -19.60 4.41
N TYR A 10 -8.24 -18.77 3.79
CA TYR A 10 -8.00 -17.34 3.70
C TYR A 10 -7.92 -16.68 5.08
N LEU A 11 -8.87 -16.93 5.98
CA LEU A 11 -8.87 -16.37 7.33
C LEU A 11 -7.67 -16.84 8.15
N LEU A 12 -7.28 -18.11 8.02
CA LEU A 12 -6.12 -18.66 8.71
C LEU A 12 -4.82 -18.04 8.22
N SER A 13 -4.64 -17.93 6.90
CA SER A 13 -3.48 -17.25 6.30
C SER A 13 -3.45 -15.76 6.61
N PHE A 14 -4.61 -15.10 6.64
CA PHE A 14 -4.77 -13.72 7.08
C PHE A 14 -4.33 -13.51 8.53
N GLY A 15 -4.83 -14.35 9.45
CA GLY A 15 -4.42 -14.33 10.85
C GLY A 15 -2.92 -14.57 11.02
N ALA A 16 -2.34 -15.51 10.26
CA ALA A 16 -0.91 -15.76 10.28
C ALA A 16 -0.10 -14.53 9.82
N GLY A 17 -0.53 -13.85 8.74
CA GLY A 17 0.13 -12.64 8.26
C GLY A 17 0.09 -11.51 9.28
N PHE A 18 -1.06 -11.35 9.94
CA PHE A 18 -1.22 -10.41 11.03
C PHE A 18 -0.28 -10.70 12.21
N ILE A 19 -0.21 -11.96 12.65
CA ILE A 19 0.68 -12.41 13.74
C ILE A 19 2.14 -12.16 13.39
N VAL A 20 2.58 -12.57 12.19
CA VAL A 20 3.95 -12.37 11.72
C VAL A 20 4.35 -10.91 11.81
N GLN A 21 3.48 -10.02 11.31
CA GLN A 21 3.75 -8.59 11.32
C GLN A 21 3.69 -7.98 12.72
N TYR A 22 2.76 -8.42 13.56
CA TYR A 22 2.61 -7.94 14.93
C TYR A 22 3.85 -8.23 15.78
N PHE A 23 4.42 -9.43 15.69
CA PHE A 23 5.60 -9.82 16.46
C PHE A 23 6.90 -9.32 15.84
N SER A 24 7.06 -9.46 14.52
CA SER A 24 8.33 -9.15 13.85
C SER A 24 8.52 -7.66 13.58
N ARG A 25 7.41 -6.89 13.56
CA ARG A 25 7.38 -5.44 13.28
C ARG A 25 8.26 -5.05 12.09
N LEU A 26 8.15 -5.83 11.01
CA LEU A 26 9.03 -5.71 9.85
C LEU A 26 8.95 -4.30 9.26
N SER A 27 10.10 -3.82 8.78
CA SER A 27 10.15 -2.55 8.08
C SER A 27 9.30 -2.62 6.78
N PRO A 28 8.76 -1.48 6.31
CA PRO A 28 7.97 -1.44 5.07
C PRO A 28 8.70 -2.05 3.86
N TRP A 29 10.03 -1.87 3.78
CA TRP A 29 10.87 -2.46 2.74
C TRP A 29 10.88 -3.99 2.79
N VAL A 30 11.06 -4.56 3.98
CA VAL A 30 11.06 -6.02 4.17
C VAL A 30 9.66 -6.57 3.89
N ASN A 31 8.60 -5.87 4.29
CA ASN A 31 7.23 -6.25 3.98
C ASN A 31 6.97 -6.28 2.48
N LEU A 32 7.43 -5.29 1.74
CA LEU A 32 7.26 -5.22 0.30
C LEU A 32 7.98 -6.37 -0.40
N ALA A 33 9.25 -6.60 -0.06
CA ALA A 33 10.04 -7.71 -0.61
C ALA A 33 9.44 -9.08 -0.27
N LEU A 34 9.03 -9.28 0.99
CA LEU A 34 8.38 -10.50 1.44
C LEU A 34 7.05 -10.71 0.71
N SER A 35 6.28 -9.64 0.48
CA SER A 35 5.00 -9.73 -0.23
C SER A 35 5.18 -10.22 -1.66
N TYR A 36 6.19 -9.73 -2.39
CA TYR A 36 6.51 -10.27 -3.71
C TYR A 36 6.86 -11.75 -3.65
N LEU A 37 7.74 -12.15 -2.73
CA LEU A 37 8.12 -13.55 -2.56
C LEU A 37 6.90 -14.44 -2.26
N LEU A 38 6.04 -14.03 -1.33
CA LEU A 38 4.83 -14.77 -0.97
C LEU A 38 3.84 -14.86 -2.13
N VAL A 39 3.69 -13.77 -2.91
CA VAL A 39 2.85 -13.78 -4.11
C VAL A 39 3.37 -14.76 -5.14
N PHE A 40 4.68 -14.93 -5.35
CA PHE A 40 5.16 -15.89 -6.35
C PHE A 40 5.24 -17.33 -5.86
N ILE A 41 5.57 -17.56 -4.59
CA ILE A 41 5.88 -18.91 -4.07
C ILE A 41 4.62 -19.65 -3.61
N LEU A 42 3.71 -18.96 -2.92
CA LEU A 42 2.58 -19.64 -2.27
C LEU A 42 1.40 -19.85 -3.21
N PRO A 43 0.42 -20.71 -2.89
CA PRO A 43 -0.85 -20.76 -3.61
C PRO A 43 -1.63 -19.44 -3.49
N PRO A 44 -2.49 -19.08 -4.47
CA PRO A 44 -3.26 -17.82 -4.47
C PRO A 44 -3.93 -17.46 -3.15
N MET A 45 -4.66 -18.39 -2.54
CA MET A 45 -5.40 -18.15 -1.30
C MET A 45 -4.50 -17.83 -0.12
N TRP A 46 -3.36 -18.52 -0.04
CA TRP A 46 -2.40 -18.37 1.05
C TRP A 46 -1.69 -17.03 0.90
N SER A 47 -1.25 -16.71 -0.32
CA SER A 47 -0.62 -15.41 -0.62
C SER A 47 -1.58 -14.24 -0.36
N LEU A 48 -2.84 -14.36 -0.77
CA LEU A 48 -3.86 -13.32 -0.56
C LEU A 48 -4.06 -13.04 0.93
N GLY A 49 -4.30 -14.08 1.73
CA GLY A 49 -4.51 -13.93 3.16
C GLY A 49 -3.25 -13.42 3.86
N LEU A 50 -2.10 -14.09 3.69
CA LEU A 50 -0.85 -13.70 4.36
C LEU A 50 -0.45 -12.26 4.06
N VAL A 51 -0.41 -11.90 2.78
CA VAL A 51 -0.01 -10.54 2.38
C VAL A 51 -1.03 -9.52 2.86
N GLY A 52 -2.33 -9.80 2.71
CA GLY A 52 -3.39 -8.94 3.26
C GLY A 52 -3.27 -8.71 4.77
N GLY A 53 -2.99 -9.76 5.54
CA GLY A 53 -2.76 -9.69 6.99
C GLY A 53 -1.53 -8.86 7.37
N ILE A 54 -0.43 -9.04 6.64
CA ILE A 54 0.80 -8.25 6.83
C ILE A 54 0.54 -6.76 6.57
N TRP A 55 -0.13 -6.41 5.46
CA TRP A 55 -0.37 -5.01 5.10
C TRP A 55 -1.42 -4.32 5.99
N ILE A 56 -2.45 -5.05 6.45
CA ILE A 56 -3.39 -4.51 7.45
C ILE A 56 -2.66 -4.26 8.77
N SER A 57 -1.85 -5.20 9.24
CA SER A 57 -1.05 -4.99 10.45
C SER A 57 0.02 -3.91 10.27
N CYS A 58 0.59 -3.76 9.08
CA CYS A 58 1.45 -2.64 8.70
C CYS A 58 0.73 -1.31 8.93
N ALA A 59 -0.50 -1.19 8.41
CA ALA A 59 -1.28 0.02 8.52
C ALA A 59 -1.59 0.35 9.98
N TYR A 60 -2.05 -0.60 10.80
CA TYR A 60 -2.57 -0.29 12.15
C TYR A 60 -1.57 -0.47 13.29
N PHE A 61 -0.63 -1.41 13.18
CA PHE A 61 0.20 -1.88 14.29
C PHE A 61 1.71 -1.68 14.07
N THR A 62 2.15 -1.10 12.95
CA THR A 62 3.60 -1.04 12.66
C THR A 62 4.19 0.38 12.51
N TYR A 63 5.46 0.41 12.94
CA TYR A 63 6.55 1.38 12.87
C TYR A 63 6.57 2.44 13.95
N ASN A 64 7.59 2.35 14.80
CA ASN A 64 8.05 3.38 15.72
C ASN A 64 8.98 4.31 14.93
N PRO A 65 8.53 5.49 14.47
CA PRO A 65 9.31 6.36 13.58
C PRO A 65 10.44 7.12 14.32
N ASP A 66 10.70 6.80 15.59
CA ASP A 66 11.67 7.53 16.41
C ASP A 66 13.13 7.38 15.93
N LEU A 67 13.44 6.40 15.08
CA LEU A 67 14.76 6.24 14.47
C LEU A 67 14.98 7.08 13.18
N ASP A 68 13.92 7.46 12.46
CA ASP A 68 14.02 8.19 11.17
C ASP A 68 13.62 9.68 11.28
N ARG A 69 13.11 10.11 12.44
CA ARG A 69 12.65 11.48 12.69
C ARG A 69 13.74 12.55 12.54
N LEU A 70 15.01 12.19 12.72
CA LEU A 70 16.12 13.15 12.77
C LEU A 70 16.54 13.69 11.38
N GLU A 71 16.33 12.93 10.29
CA GLU A 71 16.73 13.36 8.94
C GLU A 71 15.60 14.06 8.15
N LEU A 72 14.34 13.87 8.55
CA LEU A 72 13.16 14.33 7.80
C LEU A 72 12.74 15.78 8.06
N LEU A 73 13.33 16.46 9.04
CA LEU A 73 13.22 17.92 9.25
C LEU A 73 13.81 18.76 8.10
N LYS A 74 14.59 18.16 7.19
CA LYS A 74 15.13 18.84 6.01
C LYS A 74 14.12 18.84 4.85
N GLY A 75 13.19 19.79 4.85
CA GLY A 75 12.41 20.27 3.67
C GLY A 75 11.74 19.26 2.72
N LEU A 76 11.02 19.79 1.73
CA LEU A 76 10.59 19.04 0.55
C LEU A 76 11.80 18.85 -0.38
N SER A 77 12.07 17.63 -0.83
CA SER A 77 13.09 17.37 -1.85
C SER A 77 12.53 16.49 -2.96
N TRP A 78 12.95 16.74 -4.20
CA TRP A 78 12.55 15.91 -5.35
C TRP A 78 12.92 14.44 -5.18
N TYR A 79 14.01 14.16 -4.45
CA TYR A 79 14.39 12.81 -4.05
C TYR A 79 13.32 12.12 -3.19
N LYS A 80 12.77 12.81 -2.17
CA LYS A 80 11.68 12.28 -1.33
C LYS A 80 10.40 12.05 -2.14
N VAL A 81 10.10 12.95 -3.08
CA VAL A 81 8.95 12.82 -3.97
C VAL A 81 9.09 11.58 -4.86
N LEU A 82 10.26 11.41 -5.48
CA LEU A 82 10.56 10.25 -6.33
C LEU A 82 10.55 8.94 -5.53
N LEU A 83 11.14 8.91 -4.33
CA LEU A 83 11.15 7.70 -3.51
C LEU A 83 9.74 7.31 -3.05
N SER A 84 8.93 8.30 -2.65
CA SER A 84 7.53 8.08 -2.29
C SER A 84 6.70 7.59 -3.48
N SER A 85 6.92 8.15 -4.67
CA SER A 85 6.21 7.71 -5.88
C SER A 85 6.58 6.28 -6.25
N LEU A 86 7.87 5.94 -6.25
CA LEU A 86 8.34 4.57 -6.47
C LEU A 86 7.71 3.58 -5.49
N TRP A 87 7.55 3.94 -4.22
CA TRP A 87 6.88 3.10 -3.24
C TRP A 87 5.43 2.83 -3.59
N THR A 88 4.63 3.88 -3.82
CA THR A 88 3.22 3.72 -4.21
C THR A 88 3.09 2.91 -5.51
N PHE A 89 3.93 3.21 -6.51
CA PHE A 89 3.94 2.48 -7.76
C PHE A 89 4.31 1.00 -7.59
N THR A 90 5.23 0.69 -6.66
CA THR A 90 5.59 -0.71 -6.36
C THR A 90 4.42 -1.46 -5.72
N GLY A 91 3.62 -0.81 -4.86
CA GLY A 91 2.38 -1.40 -4.33
C GLY A 91 1.35 -1.75 -5.43
N PHE A 92 1.22 -0.86 -6.42
CA PHE A 92 0.44 -1.12 -7.62
C PHE A 92 0.99 -2.29 -8.46
N LEU A 93 2.31 -2.36 -8.69
CA LEU A 93 2.95 -3.48 -9.39
C LEU A 93 2.77 -4.83 -8.66
N LEU A 94 2.82 -4.82 -7.32
CA LEU A 94 2.55 -6.01 -6.51
C LEU A 94 1.11 -6.50 -6.71
N THR A 95 0.15 -5.58 -6.76
CA THR A 95 -1.25 -5.90 -7.08
C THR A 95 -1.38 -6.51 -8.47
N LEU A 96 -0.71 -5.95 -9.48
CA LEU A 96 -0.72 -6.51 -10.83
C LEU A 96 -0.10 -7.92 -10.88
N SER A 97 0.98 -8.15 -10.12
CA SER A 97 1.63 -9.46 -10.02
C SER A 97 0.67 -10.51 -9.43
N LEU A 98 -0.08 -10.12 -8.40
CA LEU A 98 -1.13 -10.96 -7.83
C LEU A 98 -2.23 -11.24 -8.84
N VAL A 99 -2.78 -10.22 -9.51
CA VAL A 99 -3.85 -10.39 -10.51
C VAL A 99 -3.40 -11.28 -11.67
N TRP A 100 -2.17 -11.09 -12.15
CA TRP A 100 -1.58 -11.93 -13.17
C TRP A 100 -1.54 -13.40 -12.72
N LYS A 101 -1.09 -13.67 -11.49
CA LYS A 101 -1.12 -15.01 -10.92
C LYS A 101 -2.53 -15.58 -10.81
N LEU A 102 -3.52 -14.81 -10.34
CA LEU A 102 -4.92 -15.25 -10.29
C LEU A 102 -5.44 -15.62 -11.68
N LYS A 103 -5.02 -14.84 -12.69
CA LYS A 103 -5.38 -15.09 -14.09
C LYS A 103 -4.77 -16.39 -14.62
N VAL A 104 -3.46 -16.56 -14.47
CA VAL A 104 -2.73 -17.74 -14.98
C VAL A 104 -3.17 -19.02 -14.28
N THR A 105 -3.45 -18.97 -12.97
CA THR A 105 -3.90 -20.14 -12.20
C THR A 105 -5.38 -20.48 -12.38
N GLY A 106 -6.14 -19.69 -13.15
CA GLY A 106 -7.59 -19.88 -13.31
C GLY A 106 -8.36 -19.65 -12.01
N PHE A 107 -7.78 -18.93 -11.04
CA PHE A 107 -8.35 -18.76 -9.71
C PHE A 107 -9.44 -17.67 -9.70
N GLU A 108 -10.69 -18.06 -9.43
CA GLU A 108 -11.91 -17.22 -9.49
C GLU A 108 -12.27 -16.67 -10.88
N VAL A 109 -13.50 -16.16 -11.04
CA VAL A 109 -13.96 -15.52 -12.29
C VAL A 109 -13.47 -14.08 -12.42
N ALA A 110 -13.54 -13.51 -13.63
CA ALA A 110 -13.01 -12.17 -13.93
C ALA A 110 -13.54 -11.08 -12.97
N SER A 111 -14.85 -11.04 -12.71
CA SER A 111 -15.46 -10.06 -11.80
C SER A 111 -14.95 -10.17 -10.36
N GLN A 112 -14.73 -11.39 -9.88
CA GLN A 112 -14.17 -11.63 -8.54
C GLN A 112 -12.70 -11.23 -8.46
N ARG A 113 -11.92 -11.49 -9.51
CA ARG A 113 -10.51 -11.05 -9.58
C ARG A 113 -10.39 -9.54 -9.53
N GLU A 114 -11.29 -8.83 -10.20
CA GLU A 114 -11.33 -7.37 -10.16
C GLU A 114 -11.63 -6.84 -8.75
N ILE A 115 -12.63 -7.40 -8.06
CA ILE A 115 -12.93 -7.02 -6.67
C ILE A 115 -11.72 -7.29 -5.75
N ILE A 116 -11.06 -8.45 -5.92
CA ILE A 116 -9.85 -8.78 -5.17
C ILE A 116 -8.72 -7.79 -5.47
N ALA A 117 -8.52 -7.43 -6.75
CA ALA A 117 -7.49 -6.47 -7.16
C ALA A 117 -7.69 -5.11 -6.48
N TRP A 118 -8.90 -4.57 -6.54
CA TRP A 118 -9.24 -3.29 -5.93
C TRP A 118 -9.07 -3.32 -4.41
N THR A 119 -9.58 -4.38 -3.77
CA THR A 119 -9.47 -4.52 -2.31
C THR A 119 -8.00 -4.62 -1.88
N PHE A 120 -7.21 -5.42 -2.60
CA PHE A 120 -5.80 -5.61 -2.31
C PHE A 120 -4.97 -4.34 -2.54
N LEU A 121 -5.25 -3.61 -3.63
CA LEU A 121 -4.62 -2.32 -3.92
C LEU A 121 -4.88 -1.33 -2.78
N VAL A 122 -6.14 -1.17 -2.37
CA VAL A 122 -6.53 -0.24 -1.30
C VAL A 122 -5.78 -0.58 0.00
N LEU A 123 -5.67 -1.86 0.36
CA LEU A 123 -4.98 -2.28 1.58
C LEU A 123 -3.49 -1.92 1.57
N ILE A 124 -2.80 -2.16 0.45
CA ILE A 124 -1.39 -1.84 0.31
C ILE A 124 -1.15 -0.33 0.30
N GLU A 125 -1.92 0.39 -0.53
CA GLU A 125 -1.79 1.84 -0.67
C GLU A 125 -2.05 2.54 0.67
N VAL A 126 -3.07 2.12 1.43
CA VAL A 126 -3.35 2.71 2.75
C VAL A 126 -2.15 2.58 3.69
N CYS A 127 -1.45 1.43 3.76
CA CYS A 127 -0.24 1.38 4.60
C CYS A 127 0.87 2.27 4.04
N LEU A 128 1.16 2.19 2.73
CA LEU A 128 2.24 2.96 2.11
C LEU A 128 2.07 4.46 2.33
N TYR A 129 0.87 4.97 2.06
CA TYR A 129 0.52 6.37 2.30
C TYR A 129 0.57 6.73 3.79
N ARG A 130 0.21 5.83 4.71
CA ARG A 130 0.37 6.06 6.15
C ARG A 130 1.83 6.22 6.55
N VAL A 131 2.71 5.38 6.01
CA VAL A 131 4.15 5.46 6.29
C VAL A 131 4.69 6.77 5.72
N ILE A 132 4.37 7.11 4.47
CA ILE A 132 4.78 8.38 3.85
C ILE A 132 4.28 9.60 4.65
N ALA A 133 3.02 9.57 5.10
CA ALA A 133 2.43 10.65 5.89
C ALA A 133 3.07 10.79 7.28
N ARG A 134 3.47 9.68 7.92
CA ARG A 134 4.19 9.70 9.21
C ARG A 134 5.61 10.22 9.08
N LEU A 135 6.26 9.98 7.94
CA LEU A 135 7.61 10.46 7.67
C LEU A 135 7.61 11.95 7.29
N SER A 136 6.53 12.46 6.68
CA SER A 136 6.47 13.83 6.16
C SER A 136 5.70 14.81 7.06
N PRO A 137 6.18 16.06 7.23
CA PRO A 137 5.45 17.09 7.99
C PRO A 137 4.17 17.49 7.26
N ALA A 138 3.11 17.78 8.02
CA ALA A 138 1.76 18.04 7.51
C ALA A 138 1.70 19.10 6.39
N LEU A 139 2.46 20.19 6.53
CA LEU A 139 2.53 21.29 5.56
C LEU A 139 3.06 20.88 4.18
N HIS A 140 3.86 19.81 4.10
CA HIS A 140 4.47 19.34 2.86
C HIS A 140 3.71 18.17 2.22
N ARG A 141 2.65 17.67 2.83
CA ARG A 141 1.91 16.49 2.33
C ARG A 141 1.15 16.76 1.04
N ILE A 142 0.52 17.93 0.91
CA ILE A 142 -0.17 18.33 -0.33
C ILE A 142 0.81 18.42 -1.52
N PRO A 143 1.91 19.20 -1.45
CA PRO A 143 2.86 19.26 -2.56
C PRO A 143 3.55 17.92 -2.83
N LEU A 144 3.80 17.11 -1.79
CA LEU A 144 4.28 15.74 -1.94
C LEU A 144 3.28 14.87 -2.73
N GLY A 145 1.99 14.95 -2.41
CA GLY A 145 0.92 14.21 -3.09
C GLY A 145 0.81 14.56 -4.58
N TYR A 146 0.94 15.85 -4.93
CA TYR A 146 0.98 16.27 -6.34
C TYR A 146 2.22 15.73 -7.07
N GLY A 147 3.38 15.76 -6.42
CA GLY A 147 4.60 15.19 -6.97
C GLY A 147 4.48 13.68 -7.21
N ILE A 148 3.91 12.93 -6.25
CA ILE A 148 3.63 11.50 -6.39
C ILE A 148 2.67 11.24 -7.55
N ALA A 149 1.58 12.02 -7.66
CA ALA A 149 0.63 11.91 -8.76
C ALA A 149 1.29 12.11 -10.13
N LEU A 150 2.14 13.12 -10.27
CA LEU A 150 2.86 13.37 -11.52
C LEU A 150 3.76 12.19 -11.90
N PHE A 151 4.59 11.70 -10.97
CA PHE A 151 5.49 10.59 -11.25
C PHE A 151 4.73 9.28 -11.53
N ASN A 152 3.67 8.98 -10.79
CA ASN A 152 2.84 7.80 -11.05
C ASN A 152 2.16 7.89 -12.42
N PHE A 153 1.68 9.07 -12.81
CA PHE A 153 1.15 9.30 -14.16
C PHE A 153 2.22 9.07 -15.23
N LEU A 154 3.44 9.60 -15.05
CA LEU A 154 4.54 9.38 -15.98
C LEU A 154 4.88 7.89 -16.13
N MET A 155 4.89 7.14 -15.02
CA MET A 155 5.12 5.70 -15.03
C MET A 155 3.99 4.92 -15.74
N LEU A 156 2.75 5.40 -15.65
CA LEU A 156 1.58 4.80 -16.33
C LEU A 156 1.42 5.25 -17.78
N THR A 157 2.13 6.29 -18.22
CA THR A 157 1.90 6.94 -19.52
C THR A 157 2.00 5.96 -20.68
N PHE A 158 2.98 5.04 -20.64
CA PHE A 158 3.14 4.02 -21.67
C PHE A 158 1.89 3.15 -21.85
N TRP A 159 1.22 2.78 -20.76
CA TRP A 159 -0.01 1.97 -20.83
C TRP A 159 -1.25 2.77 -21.21
N LEU A 160 -1.30 4.05 -20.83
CA LEU A 160 -2.43 4.91 -21.13
C LEU A 160 -2.41 5.45 -22.56
N TYR A 161 -1.24 5.47 -23.21
CA TYR A 161 -1.04 6.04 -24.55
C TYR A 161 -1.99 5.40 -25.60
N GLU A 162 -2.18 4.09 -25.55
CA GLU A 162 -3.06 3.36 -26.49
C GLU A 162 -4.55 3.67 -26.28
N LEU A 163 -4.93 4.17 -25.10
CA LEU A 163 -6.31 4.50 -24.74
C LEU A 163 -6.69 5.95 -25.14
N GLY A 164 -5.73 6.75 -25.59
CA GLY A 164 -5.92 8.10 -26.09
C GLY A 164 -5.85 9.21 -25.04
N ILE A 165 -5.70 10.44 -25.54
CA ILE A 165 -5.53 11.67 -24.74
C ILE A 165 -6.63 11.88 -23.68
N PRO A 166 -7.93 11.65 -23.96
CA PRO A 166 -8.98 11.87 -22.96
C PRO A 166 -8.79 11.01 -21.71
N VAL A 167 -8.44 9.73 -21.88
CA VAL A 167 -8.21 8.79 -20.77
C VAL A 167 -6.96 9.18 -19.99
N MET A 168 -5.89 9.61 -20.67
CA MET A 168 -4.69 10.13 -20.03
C MET A 168 -4.99 11.34 -19.14
N ILE A 169 -5.77 12.31 -19.64
CA ILE A 169 -6.15 13.50 -18.86
C ILE A 169 -7.00 13.09 -17.65
N MET A 170 -7.99 12.21 -17.82
CA MET A 170 -8.80 11.73 -16.71
C MET A 170 -7.93 11.04 -15.65
N ALA A 171 -7.03 10.15 -16.05
CA ALA A 171 -6.12 9.47 -15.14
C ALA A 171 -5.23 10.46 -14.37
N LEU A 172 -4.68 11.48 -15.05
CA LEU A 172 -3.89 12.52 -14.41
C LEU A 172 -4.72 13.30 -13.37
N VAL A 173 -5.93 13.74 -13.73
CA VAL A 173 -6.83 14.46 -12.81
C VAL A 173 -7.19 13.59 -11.62
N THR A 174 -7.52 12.32 -11.84
CA THR A 174 -7.81 11.37 -10.77
C THR A 174 -6.64 11.21 -9.81
N LEU A 175 -5.41 11.02 -10.32
CA LEU A 175 -4.21 10.90 -9.47
C LEU A 175 -3.91 12.19 -8.70
N LEU A 176 -4.09 13.36 -9.33
CA LEU A 176 -3.89 14.66 -8.70
C LEU A 176 -4.90 14.93 -7.57
N ILE A 177 -6.08 14.30 -7.59
CA ILE A 177 -7.07 14.40 -6.51
C ILE A 177 -6.81 13.35 -5.43
N ILE A 178 -6.65 12.08 -5.82
CA ILE A 178 -6.60 10.95 -4.88
C ILE A 178 -5.32 10.97 -4.02
N ASN A 179 -4.15 11.22 -4.60
CA ASN A 179 -2.89 11.08 -3.86
C ASN A 179 -2.73 12.12 -2.73
N PRO A 180 -3.01 13.42 -2.94
CA PRO A 180 -3.03 14.38 -1.84
C PRO A 180 -4.10 14.06 -0.80
N LEU A 181 -5.29 13.61 -1.23
CA LEU A 181 -6.39 13.27 -0.32
C LEU A 181 -6.01 12.10 0.58
N LEU A 182 -5.40 11.04 0.04
CA LEU A 182 -4.92 9.89 0.81
C LEU A 182 -3.88 10.30 1.86
N LEU A 183 -2.91 11.16 1.51
CA LEU A 183 -1.90 11.65 2.46
C LEU A 183 -2.48 12.47 3.61
N ILE A 184 -3.62 13.12 3.41
CA ILE A 184 -4.32 13.88 4.45
C ILE A 184 -5.19 12.96 5.31
N VAL A 185 -5.99 12.11 4.67
CA VAL A 185 -7.01 11.29 5.35
C VAL A 185 -6.40 10.20 6.21
N ILE A 186 -5.29 9.60 5.77
CA ILE A 186 -4.69 8.45 6.46
C ILE A 186 -4.01 8.84 7.79
N ASP A 187 -3.84 10.13 8.06
CA ASP A 187 -3.34 10.65 9.34
C ASP A 187 -4.42 10.85 10.41
N LEU A 188 -5.71 10.57 10.09
CA LEU A 188 -6.77 10.57 11.10
C LEU A 188 -6.42 9.52 12.17
N PRO A 189 -6.21 9.93 13.45
CA PRO A 189 -5.69 9.04 14.46
C PRO A 189 -6.74 8.00 14.87
N VAL A 190 -6.76 6.87 14.19
CA VAL A 190 -7.39 5.66 14.72
C VAL A 190 -6.44 5.12 15.80
N GLY A 191 -6.58 5.62 17.04
CA GLY A 191 -5.92 5.07 18.22
C GLY A 191 -4.82 5.90 18.88
N ALA A 192 -4.60 7.18 18.52
CA ALA A 192 -3.61 8.02 19.23
C ALA A 192 -3.96 8.28 20.72
N SER A 193 -5.19 7.96 21.15
CA SER A 193 -5.64 8.05 22.53
C SER A 193 -5.22 6.86 23.42
N GLY A 194 -4.65 5.79 22.85
CA GLY A 194 -4.35 4.55 23.59
C GLY A 194 -2.87 4.28 23.88
N ASP A 195 -1.93 5.00 23.28
CA ASP A 195 -0.50 4.71 23.43
C ASP A 195 0.15 5.64 24.48
N PRO A 196 0.51 5.14 25.69
CA PRO A 196 1.05 5.96 26.77
C PRO A 196 2.41 6.61 26.42
N TYR A 197 3.10 6.14 25.39
CA TYR A 197 4.35 6.73 24.92
C TYR A 197 4.16 8.04 24.14
N LEU A 198 3.03 8.22 23.45
CA LEU A 198 2.70 9.47 22.75
C LEU A 198 2.21 10.58 23.70
N ARG A 199 1.76 10.21 24.91
CA ARG A 199 1.32 11.15 25.94
C ARG A 199 2.44 11.92 26.63
N ARG A 200 3.69 11.44 26.51
CA ARG A 200 4.84 12.03 27.21
C ARG A 200 5.51 13.17 26.45
N ASN A 201 5.26 13.29 25.14
CA ASN A 201 5.95 14.24 24.26
C ASN A 201 4.97 15.15 23.49
N GLY A 202 3.71 15.24 23.94
CA GLY A 202 2.69 16.17 23.42
C GLY A 202 2.46 17.32 24.38
#